data_AF-A0A1V3QNM9-F1
#
_entry.id   AF-A0A1V3QNM9-F1
#
_cell.length_a   1.000
_cell.length_b   1.000
_cell.length_c   1.000
_cell.angle_alpha   90.00
_cell.angle_beta   90.00
_cell.angle_gamma   90.00
#
_symmetry.space_group_name_H-M   'P 1'
#
loop_
_entity.id
_entity.type
_entity.pdbx_description
1 polymer ?
#
loop_
_entity_poly.entity_id
_entity_poly.type
_entity_poly.pdbx_seq_one_letter_code
_entity_poly.pdbx_strand_id
1 'polypeptide(L)'
;MRMSPERFVRQLPLLGCVLYVPGRPTALAAESCVGGVLLAHRELAPLLLIRSLVAASAITGDGPREWLECLDDEGQLHARLHLLPDTDYLAWDALLQLADMEAPTRLLHGYRSFQPGEARLVSFSHRQLAGLNVLEAAQPQAISNLGRQLAKRITQAEAIVLQGAA
;
A
#
# COMPACT_ATOMS: atom_id res chain seq x y z
N MET A 1 8.06 14.33 -9.46
CA MET A 1 7.77 13.61 -10.73
C MET A 1 6.53 12.70 -10.52
N ARG A 2 5.64 12.45 -11.51
CA ARG A 2 4.44 11.58 -11.31
C ARG A 2 4.81 10.08 -11.36
N MET A 3 4.25 9.27 -10.47
CA MET A 3 4.45 7.82 -10.42
C MET A 3 3.46 7.12 -11.36
N SER A 4 3.94 6.32 -12.32
CA SER A 4 3.04 5.52 -13.16
C SER A 4 2.62 4.22 -12.44
N PRO A 5 1.40 3.69 -12.67
CA PRO A 5 0.96 2.42 -12.11
C PRO A 5 1.90 1.26 -12.44
N GLU A 6 2.38 1.17 -13.68
CA GLU A 6 3.32 0.14 -14.11
C GLU A 6 4.62 0.19 -13.29
N ARG A 7 5.17 1.39 -13.08
CA ARG A 7 6.39 1.56 -12.29
C ARG A 7 6.15 1.17 -10.84
N PHE A 8 5.01 1.57 -10.28
CA PHE A 8 4.66 1.29 -8.90
C PHE A 8 4.46 -0.20 -8.64
N VAL A 9 3.66 -0.86 -9.47
CA VAL A 9 3.42 -2.31 -9.43
C VAL A 9 4.72 -3.11 -9.50
N ARG A 10 5.71 -2.65 -10.26
CA ARG A 10 7.02 -3.31 -10.35
C ARG A 10 7.89 -3.16 -9.10
N GLN A 11 7.66 -2.14 -8.27
CA GLN A 11 8.41 -1.94 -7.02
C GLN A 11 7.80 -2.69 -5.84
N LEU A 12 6.47 -2.87 -5.82
CA LEU A 12 5.75 -3.49 -4.70
C LEU A 12 6.30 -4.86 -4.25
N PRO A 13 6.69 -5.79 -5.15
CA PRO A 13 7.25 -7.08 -4.74
C PRO A 13 8.58 -6.98 -3.98
N LEU A 14 9.33 -5.89 -4.18
CA LEU A 14 10.62 -5.69 -3.52
C LEU A 14 10.48 -5.35 -2.03
N LEU A 15 9.29 -4.88 -1.60
CA LEU A 15 9.04 -4.50 -0.21
C LEU A 15 8.96 -5.70 0.74
N GLY A 16 8.84 -6.93 0.22
CA GLY A 16 8.62 -8.10 1.05
C GLY A 16 7.21 -8.13 1.63
N CYS A 17 7.09 -8.10 2.96
CA CYS A 17 5.81 -8.12 3.67
C CYS A 17 5.40 -6.71 4.11
N VAL A 18 4.17 -6.30 3.80
CA VAL A 18 3.59 -5.02 4.24
C VAL A 18 2.15 -5.21 4.72
N LEU A 19 1.67 -4.27 5.53
CA LEU A 19 0.24 -4.17 5.84
C LEU A 19 -0.42 -3.24 4.83
N TYR A 20 -1.20 -3.82 3.93
CA TYR A 20 -1.97 -3.10 2.92
C TYR A 20 -3.36 -2.76 3.43
N VAL A 21 -3.75 -1.50 3.30
CA VAL A 21 -5.08 -0.99 3.66
C VAL A 21 -5.69 -0.36 2.42
N PRO A 22 -6.54 -1.07 1.66
CA PRO A 22 -7.24 -0.47 0.54
C PRO A 22 -8.26 0.54 1.03
N GLY A 23 -8.55 1.57 0.24
CA GLY A 23 -9.80 2.32 0.38
C GLY A 23 -10.98 1.42 0.01
N ARG A 24 -12.16 1.71 0.57
CA ARG A 24 -13.38 1.01 0.18
C ARG A 24 -13.61 1.16 -1.32
N PRO A 25 -13.96 0.07 -2.02
CA PRO A 25 -14.14 0.11 -3.46
C PRO A 25 -15.24 1.11 -3.82
N THR A 26 -14.86 2.12 -4.59
CA THR A 26 -15.81 3.00 -5.29
C THR A 26 -16.16 2.37 -6.64
N ALA A 27 -17.27 2.79 -7.26
CA ALA A 27 -17.68 2.26 -8.57
C ALA A 27 -16.59 2.40 -9.66
N LEU A 28 -15.67 3.37 -9.51
CA LEU A 28 -14.51 3.57 -10.38
C LEU A 28 -13.44 2.48 -10.23
N ALA A 29 -13.29 1.87 -9.05
CA ALA A 29 -12.30 0.82 -8.77
C ALA A 29 -12.76 -0.58 -9.24
N ALA A 30 -13.72 -0.66 -10.17
CA ALA A 30 -14.16 -1.94 -10.75
C ALA A 30 -13.23 -2.44 -11.86
N GLU A 31 -12.37 -1.58 -12.40
CA GLU A 31 -11.40 -1.95 -13.43
C GLU A 31 -10.29 -2.82 -12.84
N SER A 32 -10.07 -3.98 -13.46
CA SER A 32 -8.99 -4.90 -13.08
C SER A 32 -7.76 -4.74 -13.97
N CYS A 33 -7.82 -3.90 -15.00
CA CYS A 33 -6.73 -3.69 -15.94
C CYS A 33 -6.67 -2.23 -16.43
N VAL A 34 -5.54 -1.56 -16.23
CA VAL A 34 -5.30 -0.18 -16.69
C VAL A 34 -3.85 -0.05 -17.14
N GLY A 35 -3.64 0.55 -18.33
CA GLY A 35 -2.30 0.93 -18.80
C GLY A 35 -1.28 -0.22 -18.74
N GLY A 36 -1.63 -1.38 -19.28
CA GLY A 36 -0.73 -2.55 -19.32
C GLY A 36 -0.58 -3.31 -17.99
N VAL A 37 -1.23 -2.88 -16.90
CA VAL A 37 -1.24 -3.57 -15.61
C VAL A 37 -2.55 -4.35 -15.44
N LEU A 38 -2.45 -5.64 -15.08
CA LEU A 38 -3.57 -6.51 -14.72
C LEU A 38 -3.46 -6.90 -13.24
N LEU A 39 -4.57 -6.82 -12.50
CA LEU A 39 -4.62 -7.24 -11.11
C LEU A 39 -5.26 -8.63 -10.98
N ALA A 40 -4.62 -9.52 -10.23
CA ALA A 40 -5.20 -10.84 -9.96
C ALA A 40 -6.32 -10.83 -8.91
N HIS A 41 -6.38 -9.79 -8.07
CA HIS A 41 -7.37 -9.67 -7.01
C HIS A 41 -8.04 -8.29 -7.00
N ARG A 42 -9.35 -8.25 -6.73
CA ARG A 42 -10.16 -7.02 -6.83
C ARG A 42 -9.84 -5.99 -5.75
N GLU A 43 -9.41 -6.45 -4.58
CA GLU A 43 -8.95 -5.60 -3.48
C GLU A 43 -7.72 -4.77 -3.84
N LEU A 44 -6.97 -5.14 -4.89
CA LEU A 44 -5.82 -4.38 -5.38
C LEU A 44 -6.22 -3.26 -6.35
N ALA A 45 -7.49 -3.18 -6.76
CA ALA A 45 -7.97 -2.19 -7.72
C ALA A 45 -7.57 -0.74 -7.40
N PRO A 46 -7.56 -0.29 -6.11
CA PRO A 46 -7.10 1.04 -5.78
C PRO A 46 -5.67 1.33 -6.23
N LEU A 47 -4.82 0.31 -6.43
CA LEU A 47 -3.43 0.48 -6.85
C LEU A 47 -3.28 0.99 -8.30
N LEU A 48 -4.28 0.76 -9.16
CA LEU A 48 -4.27 1.23 -10.56
C LEU A 48 -4.49 2.75 -10.66
N LEU A 49 -5.12 3.34 -9.65
CA LEU A 49 -5.45 4.76 -9.59
C LEU A 49 -4.27 5.61 -9.10
N ILE A 50 -3.22 4.97 -8.57
CA ILE A 50 -2.11 5.67 -7.92
C ILE A 50 -1.27 6.44 -8.93
N ARG A 51 -0.99 7.69 -8.57
CA ARG A 51 -0.21 8.65 -9.35
C ARG A 51 0.86 9.35 -8.52
N SER A 52 0.69 9.38 -7.21
CA SER A 52 1.69 9.88 -6.27
C SER A 52 1.66 9.11 -4.95
N LEU A 53 2.79 9.13 -4.25
CA LEU A 53 2.95 8.51 -2.94
C LEU A 53 3.36 9.59 -1.94
N VAL A 54 2.79 9.53 -0.74
CA VAL A 54 3.15 10.42 0.37
C VAL A 54 3.58 9.60 1.58
N ALA A 55 4.83 9.75 2.01
CA ALA A 55 5.34 9.19 3.25
C ALA A 55 4.76 9.94 4.45
N ALA A 56 4.28 9.18 5.42
CA ALA A 56 3.79 9.69 6.68
C ALA A 56 4.34 8.83 7.81
N SER A 57 4.56 9.47 8.96
CA SER A 57 5.03 8.80 10.15
C SER A 57 4.37 9.37 11.40
N ALA A 58 4.25 8.54 12.43
CA ALA A 58 3.75 8.93 13.74
C ALA A 58 4.50 8.18 14.83
N ILE A 59 4.85 8.90 15.89
CA ILE A 59 5.38 8.28 17.11
C ILE A 59 4.19 7.92 18.00
N THR A 60 4.03 6.63 18.26
CA THR A 60 2.95 6.09 19.11
C THR A 60 3.52 5.52 20.41
N GLY A 61 2.64 5.14 21.35
CA GLY A 61 3.06 4.45 22.57
C GLY A 61 3.75 3.10 22.31
N ASP A 62 3.58 2.53 21.11
CA ASP A 62 4.24 1.29 20.68
C ASP A 62 5.56 1.52 19.92
N GLY A 63 5.95 2.78 19.72
CA GLY A 63 7.09 3.16 18.89
C GLY A 63 6.69 3.90 17.60
N PRO A 64 7.68 4.18 16.72
CA PRO A 64 7.44 4.84 15.45
C PRO A 64 6.65 3.93 14.51
N ARG A 65 5.72 4.53 13.77
CA ARG A 65 4.96 3.89 12.69
C ARG A 65 5.16 4.71 11.42
N GLU A 66 5.36 4.03 10.31
CA GLU A 66 5.58 4.64 9.00
C GLU A 66 4.63 4.01 7.98
N TRP A 67 4.09 4.84 7.09
CA TRP A 67 3.22 4.38 6.02
C TRP A 67 3.34 5.27 4.79
N LEU A 68 2.94 4.71 3.65
CA LEU A 68 2.73 5.43 2.40
C LEU A 68 1.25 5.63 2.18
N GLU A 69 0.86 6.87 1.94
CA GLU A 69 -0.43 7.27 1.43
C GLU A 69 -0.39 7.25 -0.10
N CYS A 70 -1.26 6.47 -0.71
CA CYS A 70 -1.31 6.25 -2.14
C CYS A 70 -2.41 7.11 -2.76
N LEU A 71 -2.02 8.11 -3.54
CA LEU A 71 -2.92 9.17 -4.04
C LEU A 71 -3.09 9.10 -5.57
N ASP A 72 -4.26 9.49 -6.09
CA ASP A 72 -4.48 9.71 -7.53
C ASP A 72 -3.96 11.08 -8.02
N ASP A 73 -4.28 11.43 -9.27
CA ASP A 73 -3.88 12.71 -9.89
C ASP A 73 -4.60 13.91 -9.24
N GLU A 74 -5.73 13.67 -8.59
CA GLU A 74 -6.55 14.63 -7.85
C GLU A 74 -6.17 14.74 -6.37
N GLY A 75 -5.20 13.94 -5.90
CA GLY A 75 -4.74 13.90 -4.51
C GLY A 75 -5.70 13.16 -3.56
N GLN A 76 -6.64 12.37 -4.09
CA GLN A 76 -7.52 11.53 -3.28
C GLN A 76 -6.79 10.27 -2.82
N LEU A 77 -6.98 9.92 -1.54
CA LEU A 77 -6.37 8.74 -0.93
C LEU A 77 -7.12 7.46 -1.33
N HIS A 78 -6.41 6.55 -1.98
CA HIS A 78 -6.94 5.27 -2.47
C HIS A 78 -6.45 4.07 -1.67
N ALA A 79 -5.28 4.14 -1.04
CA ALA A 79 -4.77 3.08 -0.19
C ALA A 79 -3.68 3.57 0.76
N ARG A 80 -3.39 2.77 1.79
CA ARG A 80 -2.17 2.89 2.59
C ARG A 80 -1.35 1.60 2.54
N LEU A 81 -0.04 1.76 2.59
CA LEU A 81 0.90 0.67 2.83
C LEU A 81 1.65 1.01 4.11
N HIS A 82 1.53 0.20 5.15
CA HIS A 82 2.29 0.40 6.39
C HIS A 82 3.54 -0.47 6.36
N LEU A 83 4.65 0.15 6.77
CA LEU A 83 5.91 -0.53 7.00
C LEU A 83 5.79 -1.41 8.24
N LEU A 84 6.25 -2.65 8.10
CA LEU A 84 6.35 -3.63 9.18
C LEU A 84 7.84 -3.96 9.43
N PRO A 85 8.18 -4.57 10.56
CA PRO A 85 9.54 -5.05 10.82
C PRO A 85 10.04 -6.06 9.77
N ASP A 86 9.12 -6.76 9.12
CA ASP A 86 9.38 -7.74 8.06
C ASP A 86 9.43 -7.10 6.65
N THR A 87 9.21 -5.79 6.53
CA THR A 87 9.35 -5.05 5.28
C THR A 87 10.84 -4.85 4.98
N ASP A 88 11.24 -5.02 3.72
CA ASP A 88 12.58 -4.65 3.27
C ASP A 88 12.72 -3.12 3.30
N TYR A 89 13.40 -2.61 4.32
CA TYR A 89 13.57 -1.18 4.54
C TYR A 89 14.37 -0.49 3.42
N LEU A 90 15.31 -1.20 2.77
CA LEU A 90 16.07 -0.62 1.66
C LEU A 90 15.21 -0.50 0.40
N ALA A 91 14.35 -1.49 0.14
CA ALA A 91 13.37 -1.39 -0.94
C ALA A 91 12.32 -0.30 -0.66
N TRP A 92 11.92 -0.14 0.60
CA TRP A 92 11.04 0.95 1.03
C TRP A 92 11.67 2.32 0.78
N ASP A 93 12.92 2.52 1.20
CA ASP A 93 13.65 3.77 0.97
C ASP A 93 13.85 4.03 -0.54
N ALA A 94 14.19 3.00 -1.33
CA ALA A 94 14.26 3.12 -2.78
C ALA A 94 12.92 3.54 -3.40
N LEU A 95 11.79 3.00 -2.91
CA LEU A 95 10.45 3.39 -3.37
C LEU A 95 10.15 4.86 -3.03
N LEU A 96 10.57 5.34 -1.86
CA LEU A 96 10.45 6.76 -1.47
C LEU A 96 11.25 7.67 -2.39
N GLN A 97 12.50 7.31 -2.69
CA GLN A 97 13.35 8.06 -3.60
C GLN A 97 12.77 8.07 -5.03
N LEU A 98 12.20 6.94 -5.47
CA LEU A 98 11.55 6.81 -6.78
C LEU A 98 10.29 7.67 -6.91
N ALA A 99 9.57 7.87 -5.81
CA ALA A 99 8.41 8.74 -5.76
C ALA A 99 8.76 10.24 -5.78
N ASP A 100 10.06 10.59 -5.83
CA ASP A 100 10.56 11.98 -5.87
C ASP A 100 9.88 12.83 -4.78
N MET A 101 9.84 12.25 -3.58
CA MET A 101 9.16 12.79 -2.43
C MET A 101 9.89 14.02 -1.91
N GLU A 102 9.39 15.22 -2.22
CA GLU A 102 9.71 16.38 -1.39
C GLU A 102 9.25 16.09 0.06
N ALA A 103 10.11 16.44 1.01
CA ALA A 103 9.95 16.15 2.43
C ALA A 103 8.53 16.45 2.95
N PRO A 104 8.02 15.67 3.93
CA PRO A 104 6.61 15.67 4.31
C PRO A 104 6.15 17.08 4.70
N THR A 105 5.41 17.73 3.81
CA THR A 105 4.74 18.99 4.10
C THR A 105 3.50 18.68 4.92
N ARG A 106 3.71 18.63 6.24
CA ARG A 106 2.69 18.75 7.31
C ARG A 106 1.31 18.17 6.98
N LEU A 107 1.02 17.00 7.57
CA LEU A 107 -0.33 16.49 7.89
C LEU A 107 -1.45 17.22 7.16
N LEU A 108 -1.80 16.76 5.96
CA LEU A 108 -2.94 17.27 5.22
C LEU A 108 -4.20 16.90 6.00
N HIS A 109 -4.71 17.87 6.77
CA HIS A 109 -5.98 17.85 7.49
C HIS A 109 -7.19 17.82 6.53
N GLY A 110 -7.08 17.09 5.41
CA GLY A 110 -7.92 17.21 4.23
C GLY A 110 -8.34 15.90 3.57
N TYR A 111 -7.95 14.72 4.07
CA TYR A 111 -8.46 13.44 3.56
C TYR A 111 -9.88 13.17 4.12
N ARG A 112 -10.83 14.08 3.87
CA ARG A 112 -12.17 14.09 4.50
C ARG A 112 -13.09 12.92 4.13
N SER A 113 -12.63 11.94 3.35
CA SER A 113 -13.46 10.84 2.86
C SER A 113 -12.75 9.49 2.75
N PHE A 114 -11.50 9.33 3.19
CA PHE A 114 -10.86 8.02 3.14
C PHE A 114 -11.60 7.05 4.06
N GLN A 115 -12.31 6.11 3.46
CA GLN A 115 -12.96 5.01 4.17
C GLN A 115 -12.10 3.77 3.98
N PRO A 116 -11.36 3.33 5.00
CA PRO A 116 -10.56 2.11 4.88
C PRO A 116 -11.48 0.91 4.64
N GLY A 117 -11.07 0.07 3.69
CA GLY A 117 -11.52 -1.30 3.55
C GLY A 117 -10.86 -2.20 4.58
N GLU A 118 -10.88 -3.51 4.32
CA GLU A 118 -10.26 -4.47 5.23
C GLU A 118 -8.75 -4.52 5.00
N ALA A 119 -7.98 -4.33 6.06
CA ALA A 119 -6.52 -4.38 6.04
C ALA A 119 -6.04 -5.82 5.83
N ARG A 120 -4.91 -5.99 5.16
CA ARG A 120 -4.35 -7.29 4.78
C ARG A 120 -2.85 -7.31 4.96
N LEU A 121 -2.34 -8.37 5.58
CA LEU A 121 -0.92 -8.70 5.49
C LEU A 121 -0.65 -9.32 4.13
N VAL A 122 0.18 -8.67 3.33
CA VAL A 122 0.44 -9.09 1.95
C VAL A 122 1.93 -9.07 1.60
N SER A 123 2.30 -10.02 0.76
CA SER A 123 3.47 -9.94 -0.09
C SER A 123 3.00 -9.88 -1.53
N PHE A 124 3.49 -8.88 -2.26
CA PHE A 124 3.17 -8.71 -3.67
C PHE A 124 4.09 -9.57 -4.52
N SER A 125 3.56 -10.09 -5.62
CA SER A 125 4.37 -10.67 -6.69
C SER A 125 4.01 -10.05 -8.02
N HIS A 126 5.01 -9.89 -8.87
CA HIS A 126 4.86 -9.36 -10.21
C HIS A 126 5.31 -10.42 -11.22
N ARG A 127 4.54 -10.58 -12.28
CA ARG A 127 4.93 -11.38 -13.44
C ARG A 127 4.44 -10.74 -14.73
N GLN A 128 5.01 -11.14 -15.85
CA GLN A 128 4.50 -10.74 -17.17
C GLN A 128 3.66 -11.86 -17.79
N LEU A 129 2.52 -11.50 -18.39
CA LEU A 129 1.65 -12.41 -19.11
C LEU A 129 1.13 -11.73 -20.38
N ALA A 130 1.48 -12.26 -21.55
CA ALA A 130 1.05 -11.74 -22.85
C ALA A 130 1.25 -10.22 -23.03
N GLY A 131 2.37 -9.69 -22.53
CA GLY A 131 2.70 -8.26 -22.58
C GLY A 131 2.06 -7.41 -21.47
N LEU A 132 1.25 -8.00 -20.59
CA LEU A 132 0.69 -7.34 -19.41
C LEU A 132 1.56 -7.56 -18.18
N ASN A 133 1.67 -6.54 -17.33
CA ASN A 133 2.23 -6.62 -15.99
C ASN A 133 1.15 -7.10 -15.02
N VAL A 134 1.25 -8.34 -14.54
CA VAL A 134 0.31 -8.91 -13.58
C VAL A 134 0.81 -8.66 -12.16
N LEU A 135 0.00 -8.01 -11.34
CA LEU A 135 0.22 -7.88 -9.90
C LEU A 135 -0.68 -8.86 -9.15
N GLU A 136 -0.06 -9.64 -8.29
CA GLU A 136 -0.71 -10.57 -7.38
C GLU A 136 -0.39 -10.16 -5.93
N ALA A 137 -1.26 -10.53 -5.00
CA ALA A 137 -1.02 -10.35 -3.58
C ALA A 137 -1.39 -11.64 -2.86
N ALA A 138 -0.42 -12.18 -2.13
CA ALA A 138 -0.63 -13.38 -1.32
C ALA A 138 -0.38 -13.05 0.14
N GLN A 139 -0.90 -13.88 1.03
CA GLN A 139 -0.46 -13.84 2.42
C GLN A 139 1.05 -14.16 2.48
N PRO A 140 1.83 -13.42 3.27
CA PRO A 140 3.26 -13.68 3.42
C PRO A 140 3.47 -15.10 3.98
N GLN A 141 4.32 -15.89 3.34
CA GLN A 141 4.62 -17.26 3.77
C GLN A 141 5.31 -17.30 5.14
N ALA A 142 6.12 -16.29 5.43
CA ALA A 142 6.76 -16.09 6.71
C ALA A 142 6.60 -14.63 7.13
N ILE A 143 6.01 -14.42 8.30
CA ILE A 143 5.97 -13.12 8.97
C ILE A 143 6.35 -13.35 10.43
N SER A 144 7.18 -12.48 10.97
CA SER A 144 7.58 -12.51 12.37
C SER A 144 6.36 -12.32 13.29
N ASN A 145 6.47 -12.84 14.52
CA ASN A 145 5.45 -12.57 15.54
C ASN A 145 5.35 -11.07 15.86
N LEU A 146 6.47 -10.35 15.75
CA LEU A 146 6.51 -8.90 15.95
C LEU A 146 5.70 -8.17 14.86
N GLY A 147 5.89 -8.54 13.58
CA GLY A 147 5.11 -7.98 12.47
C GLY A 147 3.62 -8.26 12.58
N ARG A 148 3.21 -9.48 12.96
CA ARG A 148 1.80 -9.81 13.23
C ARG A 148 1.21 -8.97 14.36
N GLN A 149 1.94 -8.83 15.46
CA GLN A 149 1.48 -8.03 16.60
C GLN A 149 1.37 -6.55 16.22
N LEU A 150 2.35 -6.00 15.50
CA LEU A 150 2.30 -4.60 15.05
C LEU A 150 1.13 -4.37 14.09
N ALA A 151 0.93 -5.25 13.11
CA ALA A 151 -0.21 -5.15 12.20
C ALA A 151 -1.55 -5.13 12.95
N LYS A 152 -1.71 -6.01 13.95
CA LYS A 152 -2.91 -6.03 14.81
C LYS A 152 -3.07 -4.73 15.61
N ARG A 153 -1.99 -4.15 16.14
CA ARG A 153 -2.05 -2.88 16.88
C ARG A 153 -2.37 -1.68 15.97
N ILE A 154 -1.85 -1.68 14.73
CA ILE A 154 -2.19 -0.66 13.73
C ILE A 154 -3.68 -0.73 13.43
N THR A 155 -4.20 -1.90 13.08
CA THR A 155 -5.61 -2.05 12.73
C THR A 155 -6.55 -1.77 13.90
N GLN A 156 -6.19 -2.14 15.12
CA GLN A 156 -6.94 -1.76 16.33
C GLN A 156 -6.96 -0.24 16.56
N ALA A 157 -5.82 0.44 16.42
CA ALA A 157 -5.73 1.88 16.61
C ALA A 157 -6.53 2.66 15.56
N GLU A 158 -6.60 2.15 14.33
CA GLU A 158 -7.34 2.77 13.22
C GLU A 158 -8.79 2.26 13.09
N ALA A 159 -9.23 1.36 13.99
CA ALA A 159 -10.54 0.70 13.95
C ALA A 159 -10.83 -0.01 12.60
N ILE A 160 -9.80 -0.65 12.03
CA ILE A 160 -9.84 -1.37 10.76
C ILE A 160 -9.89 -2.88 11.03
N VAL A 161 -10.64 -3.62 10.21
CA VAL A 161 -10.66 -5.10 10.25
C VAL A 161 -9.40 -5.64 9.58
N LEU A 162 -8.68 -6.55 10.23
CA LEU A 162 -7.55 -7.27 9.65
C LEU A 162 -8.01 -8.61 9.06
N GLN A 163 -7.92 -8.79 7.75
CA GLN A 163 -8.13 -10.07 7.09
C GLN A 163 -6.88 -10.93 7.11
N GLY A 164 -7.08 -12.23 7.36
CA GLY A 164 -6.04 -13.24 7.17
C GLY A 164 -5.04 -13.40 8.31
N ALA A 165 -5.31 -12.83 9.49
CA ALA A 165 -4.55 -13.14 10.70
C ALA A 165 -5.11 -14.40 11.38
N ALA A 166 -4.88 -15.57 10.76
CA ALA A 166 -5.04 -16.87 11.42
C ALA A 166 -3.70 -17.33 12.02
#